data_AF-A0AAU4N4S1-F1
#
_entry.id   AF-A0AAU4N4S1-F1
#
_cell.length_a   1.000
_cell.length_b   1.000
_cell.length_c   1.000
_cell.angle_alpha   90.00
_cell.angle_beta   90.00
_cell.angle_gamma   90.00
#
_symmetry.space_group_name_H-M   'P 1'
#
loop_
_entity.id
_entity.type
_entity.pdbx_description
1 polymer ?
#
loop_
_entity_poly.entity_id
_entity_poly.type
_entity_poly.pdbx_seq_one_letter_code
_entity_poly.pdbx_strand_id
1 'polypeptide(L)'
;MAAAALTAAAALLTGTAPMASAAGTQGGGAVAAYGQKTVNLKQEGWGDASSCVVYSKTAVRCFKTHAEADKALGYSRATDPLARSIGTRALPACASGWTCLYEHANGGGRRLIFSDYYWHNLNEYGFNDQTSSWRNRQSNSYAWLARDEGGNGGTISISPNSYSSNLGAYNDWASSVAA
;
A
#
# COMPACT_ATOMS: atom_id res chain seq x y z
N MET A 1 -17.49 60.11 48.09
CA MET A 1 -16.55 58.99 48.30
C MET A 1 -17.22 57.71 47.81
N ALA A 2 -16.55 56.99 46.91
CA ALA A 2 -16.70 55.56 46.51
C ALA A 2 -18.11 55.04 46.10
N ALA A 3 -18.35 54.68 44.82
CA ALA A 3 -18.05 53.39 44.15
C ALA A 3 -19.10 52.30 44.50
N ALA A 4 -19.59 51.40 43.63
CA ALA A 4 -19.28 51.01 42.27
C ALA A 4 -20.53 50.32 41.66
N ALA A 5 -20.69 50.40 40.35
CA ALA A 5 -21.56 49.55 39.56
C ALA A 5 -20.84 48.23 39.23
N LEU A 6 -21.55 47.10 39.22
CA LEU A 6 -21.16 45.90 38.47
C LEU A 6 -22.39 45.13 38.02
N THR A 7 -22.63 45.21 36.71
CA THR A 7 -23.48 44.35 35.90
C THR A 7 -22.82 42.99 35.68
N ALA A 8 -23.61 41.92 35.69
CA ALA A 8 -23.23 40.65 35.07
C ALA A 8 -24.47 39.97 34.49
N ALA A 9 -24.72 40.20 33.20
CA ALA A 9 -25.66 39.41 32.42
C ALA A 9 -24.90 38.21 31.84
N ALA A 10 -25.28 36.99 32.22
CA ALA A 10 -24.73 35.76 31.67
C ALA A 10 -25.41 35.47 30.32
N ALA A 11 -24.67 35.62 29.22
CA ALA A 11 -25.10 35.16 27.90
C ALA A 11 -24.73 33.68 27.71
N LEU A 12 -25.75 32.82 27.62
CA LEU A 12 -25.60 31.42 27.22
C LEU A 12 -25.27 31.35 25.72
N LEU A 13 -24.02 31.07 25.38
CA LEU A 13 -23.60 30.74 24.02
C LEU A 13 -23.95 29.27 23.73
N THR A 14 -25.04 29.03 23.01
CA THR A 14 -25.33 27.73 22.39
C THR A 14 -24.37 27.53 21.21
N GLY A 15 -23.21 26.94 21.47
CA GLY A 15 -22.28 26.53 20.42
C GLY A 15 -22.85 25.35 19.64
N THR A 16 -23.37 25.59 18.44
CA THR A 16 -23.56 24.54 17.43
C THR A 16 -22.18 24.09 16.95
N ALA A 17 -21.74 22.92 17.40
CA ALA A 17 -20.57 22.28 16.80
C ALA A 17 -20.84 22.08 15.30
N PRO A 18 -19.93 22.51 14.41
CA PRO A 18 -20.04 22.09 13.01
C PRO A 18 -19.88 20.58 13.00
N MET A 19 -20.95 19.87 12.64
CA MET A 19 -20.82 18.51 12.15
C MET A 19 -19.82 18.58 11.00
N ALA A 20 -18.65 17.97 11.19
CA ALA A 20 -17.73 17.74 10.10
C ALA A 20 -18.50 16.96 9.04
N SER A 21 -18.86 17.65 7.96
CA SER A 21 -19.34 16.98 6.75
C SER A 21 -18.26 15.98 6.36
N ALA A 22 -18.51 14.70 6.59
CA ALA A 22 -17.84 13.64 5.86
C ALA A 22 -18.17 13.90 4.40
N ALA A 23 -17.27 14.59 3.71
CA ALA A 23 -17.37 14.82 2.28
C ALA A 23 -17.44 13.44 1.63
N GLY A 24 -18.63 13.10 1.14
CA GLY A 24 -18.77 12.04 0.17
C GLY A 24 -17.96 12.40 -1.07
N THR A 25 -17.32 11.40 -1.65
CA THR A 25 -17.73 10.84 -2.94
C THR A 25 -16.84 9.62 -3.15
N GLN A 26 -17.47 8.51 -3.53
CA GLN A 26 -16.81 7.34 -4.10
C GLN A 26 -16.12 7.74 -5.41
N GLY A 27 -15.01 8.45 -5.31
CA GLY A 27 -14.05 8.58 -6.40
C GLY A 27 -13.23 7.30 -6.37
N GLY A 28 -13.30 6.49 -7.43
CA GLY A 28 -12.49 5.27 -7.55
C GLY A 28 -11.02 5.53 -7.23
N GLY A 29 -10.32 4.52 -6.72
CA GLY A 29 -8.95 4.60 -6.23
C GLY A 29 -8.84 4.26 -4.75
N ALA A 30 -7.76 3.58 -4.40
CA ALA A 30 -7.37 3.27 -3.03
C ALA A 30 -6.90 4.55 -2.33
N VAL A 31 -7.53 4.87 -1.20
CA VAL A 31 -7.11 5.96 -0.33
C VAL A 31 -6.07 5.44 0.65
N ALA A 32 -4.89 6.06 0.64
CA ALA A 32 -3.78 5.66 1.50
C ALA A 32 -3.41 6.76 2.50
N ALA A 33 -3.02 6.35 3.70
CA ALA A 33 -2.37 7.24 4.66
C ALA A 33 -0.90 7.42 4.27
N TYR A 34 -0.45 8.67 4.14
CA TYR A 34 0.95 9.04 3.93
C TYR A 34 1.35 10.15 4.91
N GLY A 35 2.15 9.79 5.92
CA GLY A 35 2.42 10.70 7.04
C GLY A 35 1.14 11.05 7.80
N GLN A 36 0.80 12.34 7.88
CA GLN A 36 -0.43 12.85 8.51
C GLN A 36 -1.56 13.14 7.51
N LYS A 37 -1.35 12.90 6.21
CA LYS A 37 -2.35 13.14 5.16
C LYS A 37 -2.88 11.84 4.56
N THR A 38 -4.02 11.93 3.90
CA THR A 38 -4.59 10.90 3.03
C THR A 38 -4.40 11.30 1.57
N VAL A 39 -4.16 10.33 0.69
CA VAL A 39 -3.97 10.52 -0.76
C VAL A 39 -4.77 9.45 -1.52
N ASN A 40 -5.47 9.84 -2.60
CA ASN A 40 -6.02 8.86 -3.53
C ASN A 40 -4.95 8.43 -4.54
N LEU A 41 -4.50 7.18 -4.44
CA LEU A 41 -3.35 6.69 -5.22
C LEU A 41 -3.58 6.65 -6.74
N LYS A 42 -4.83 6.50 -7.18
CA LYS A 42 -5.19 6.47 -8.60
C LYS A 42 -5.25 7.87 -9.20
N GLN A 43 -5.84 8.81 -8.47
CA GLN A 43 -6.13 10.15 -8.97
C GLN A 43 -4.98 11.13 -8.73
N GLU A 44 -4.38 11.07 -7.53
CA GLU A 44 -3.32 11.98 -7.09
C GLU A 44 -1.92 11.38 -7.28
N GLY A 45 -1.83 10.06 -7.50
CA GLY A 45 -0.57 9.34 -7.55
C GLY A 45 0.04 9.12 -6.17
N TRP A 46 1.31 8.72 -6.14
CA TRP A 46 2.01 8.34 -4.91
C TRP A 46 2.76 9.51 -4.25
N GLY A 47 2.88 10.65 -4.94
CA GLY A 47 3.78 11.73 -4.54
C GLY A 47 5.21 11.21 -4.37
N ASP A 48 5.82 11.47 -3.21
CA ASP A 48 7.16 10.99 -2.86
C ASP A 48 7.17 9.58 -2.25
N ALA A 49 6.03 8.89 -2.19
CA ALA A 49 5.99 7.52 -1.68
C ALA A 49 6.56 6.53 -2.69
N SER A 50 7.35 5.57 -2.20
CA SER A 50 7.86 4.46 -3.01
C SER A 50 7.33 3.10 -2.58
N SER A 51 6.71 2.99 -1.39
CA SER A 51 6.14 1.71 -0.94
C SER A 51 4.79 1.93 -0.29
N CYS A 52 3.79 1.13 -0.65
CA CYS A 52 2.49 1.12 0.00
C CYS A 52 2.15 -0.29 0.50
N VAL A 53 1.72 -0.37 1.76
CA VAL A 53 1.26 -1.58 2.43
C VAL A 53 -0.26 -1.58 2.44
N VAL A 54 -0.85 -2.63 1.91
CA VAL A 54 -2.29 -2.87 1.84
C VAL A 54 -2.63 -3.86 2.95
N TYR A 55 -3.08 -3.34 4.09
CA TYR A 55 -3.53 -4.17 5.22
C TYR A 55 -4.94 -4.73 4.98
N SER A 56 -5.75 -4.00 4.21
CA SER A 56 -7.05 -4.43 3.69
C SER A 56 -7.48 -3.48 2.58
N LYS A 57 -8.61 -3.77 1.92
CA LYS A 57 -9.29 -2.92 0.93
C LYS A 57 -9.41 -1.43 1.32
N THR A 58 -9.59 -1.15 2.60
CA THR A 58 -9.85 0.21 3.10
C THR A 58 -8.74 0.73 4.00
N ALA A 59 -7.65 -0.03 4.18
CA ALA A 59 -6.54 0.34 5.03
C ALA A 59 -5.22 0.20 4.28
N VAL A 60 -4.82 1.28 3.62
CA VAL A 60 -3.56 1.38 2.89
C VAL A 60 -2.67 2.41 3.55
N ARG A 61 -1.38 2.09 3.71
CA ARG A 61 -0.38 3.02 4.25
C ARG A 61 0.83 3.08 3.36
N CYS A 62 1.19 4.28 2.93
CA CYS A 62 2.33 4.53 2.09
C CYS A 62 3.50 5.13 2.88
N PHE A 63 4.70 4.89 2.37
CA PHE A 63 5.98 5.22 2.97
C PHE A 63 6.89 5.83 1.92
N LYS A 64 7.75 6.75 2.35
CA LYS A 64 8.66 7.45 1.44
C LYS A 64 9.68 6.47 0.86
N THR A 65 10.13 5.51 1.65
CA THR A 65 11.14 4.52 1.24
C THR A 65 10.67 3.09 1.47
N HIS A 66 11.24 2.15 0.69
CA HIS A 66 11.07 0.71 0.96
C HIS A 66 11.54 0.34 2.37
N ALA A 67 12.63 0.94 2.85
CA ALA A 67 13.19 0.69 4.17
C ALA A 67 12.24 1.10 5.31
N GLU A 68 11.48 2.17 5.15
CA GLU A 68 10.46 2.59 6.12
C GLU A 68 9.31 1.59 6.20
N ALA A 69 8.81 1.14 5.04
CA ALA A 69 7.78 0.10 5.00
C ALA A 69 8.30 -1.24 5.57
N ASP A 70 9.54 -1.61 5.26
CA ASP A 70 10.20 -2.80 5.80
C ASP A 70 10.27 -2.74 7.33
N LYS A 71 10.72 -1.61 7.87
CA LYS A 71 10.76 -1.37 9.32
C LYS A 71 9.37 -1.45 9.95
N ALA A 72 8.35 -0.89 9.29
CA ALA A 72 6.97 -0.95 9.76
C ALA A 72 6.42 -2.40 9.82
N LEU A 73 6.90 -3.27 8.92
CA LEU A 73 6.55 -4.69 8.86
C LEU A 73 7.52 -5.60 9.64
N GLY A 74 8.50 -5.04 10.36
CA GLY A 74 9.49 -5.82 11.09
C GLY A 74 10.47 -6.61 10.21
N TYR A 75 10.61 -6.26 8.93
CA TYR A 75 11.57 -6.89 8.03
C TYR A 75 12.96 -6.26 8.15
N SER A 76 13.98 -7.12 8.17
CA SER A 76 15.38 -6.72 8.03
C SER A 76 16.04 -7.50 6.90
N ARG A 77 16.62 -6.78 5.95
CA ARG A 77 17.34 -7.37 4.82
C ARG A 77 18.55 -8.19 5.28
N ALA A 78 19.18 -7.80 6.39
CA ALA A 78 20.36 -8.47 6.94
C ALA A 78 20.05 -9.87 7.50
N THR A 79 18.80 -10.10 7.92
CA THR A 79 18.35 -11.38 8.48
C THR A 79 17.59 -12.23 7.47
N ASP A 80 17.49 -11.80 6.22
CA ASP A 80 16.82 -12.53 5.15
C ASP A 80 17.73 -13.67 4.63
N PRO A 81 17.36 -14.96 4.80
CA PRO A 81 18.22 -16.09 4.45
C PRO A 81 18.63 -16.11 2.97
N LEU A 82 17.70 -15.78 2.06
CA LEU A 82 18.00 -15.72 0.63
C LEU A 82 18.93 -14.56 0.32
N ALA A 83 18.75 -13.41 0.96
CA ALA A 83 19.61 -12.25 0.72
C ALA A 83 21.06 -12.52 1.13
N ARG A 84 21.26 -13.34 2.18
CA ARG A 84 22.57 -13.78 2.65
C ARG A 84 23.25 -14.79 1.73
N SER A 85 22.50 -15.56 0.94
CA SER A 85 23.06 -16.65 0.11
C SER A 85 23.39 -16.24 -1.32
N ILE A 86 22.54 -15.43 -1.98
CA ILE A 86 22.69 -15.11 -3.41
C ILE A 86 23.07 -13.65 -3.69
N GLY A 87 23.32 -12.86 -2.65
CA GLY A 87 23.58 -11.43 -2.77
C GLY A 87 22.31 -10.57 -2.83
N THR A 88 22.42 -9.32 -2.40
CA THR A 88 21.26 -8.47 -2.10
C THR A 88 20.71 -7.68 -3.29
N ARG A 89 21.51 -7.46 -4.33
CA ARG A 89 21.14 -6.50 -5.39
C ARG A 89 20.04 -6.99 -6.34
N ALA A 90 19.90 -8.30 -6.52
CA ALA A 90 18.96 -8.90 -7.47
C ALA A 90 17.70 -9.49 -6.83
N LEU A 91 17.63 -9.53 -5.50
CA LEU A 91 16.53 -10.17 -4.77
C LEU A 91 15.52 -9.10 -4.29
N PRO A 92 14.23 -9.19 -4.64
CA PRO A 92 13.23 -8.25 -4.12
C PRO A 92 13.07 -8.37 -2.58
N ALA A 93 12.99 -7.26 -1.86
CA ALA A 93 12.87 -7.24 -0.38
C ALA A 93 11.41 -7.35 0.07
N CYS A 94 11.03 -8.42 0.78
CA CYS A 94 9.64 -8.59 1.24
C CYS A 94 9.58 -9.17 2.65
N ALA A 95 8.69 -8.61 3.47
CA ALA A 95 8.47 -9.04 4.85
C ALA A 95 7.85 -10.44 4.92
N SER A 96 8.14 -11.16 6.00
CA SER A 96 7.54 -12.49 6.24
C SER A 96 6.02 -12.38 6.37
N GLY A 97 5.28 -13.26 5.71
CA GLY A 97 3.81 -13.23 5.70
C GLY A 97 3.20 -12.28 4.67
N TRP A 98 4.00 -11.72 3.76
CA TRP A 98 3.53 -10.77 2.75
C TRP A 98 3.93 -11.18 1.32
N THR A 99 3.13 -10.73 0.35
CA THR A 99 3.47 -10.72 -1.07
C THR A 99 3.77 -9.29 -1.49
N CYS A 100 4.92 -9.08 -2.13
CA CYS A 100 5.35 -7.77 -2.62
C CYS A 100 5.41 -7.79 -4.15
N LEU A 101 4.80 -6.78 -4.78
CA LEU A 101 4.88 -6.50 -6.21
C LEU A 101 5.72 -5.24 -6.43
N TYR A 102 6.50 -5.20 -7.49
CA TYR A 102 7.43 -4.10 -7.78
C TYR A 102 7.30 -3.65 -9.22
N GLU A 103 7.44 -2.33 -9.39
CA GLU A 103 7.30 -1.65 -10.67
C GLU A 103 8.43 -2.00 -11.63
N HIS A 104 9.61 -2.31 -11.11
CA HIS A 104 10.78 -2.63 -11.93
C HIS A 104 11.37 -3.99 -11.53
N ALA A 105 12.25 -4.49 -12.39
CA ALA A 105 13.02 -5.70 -12.14
C ALA A 105 13.84 -5.61 -10.83
N ASN A 106 14.21 -6.78 -10.30
CA ASN A 106 15.06 -6.94 -9.11
C ASN A 106 14.54 -6.25 -7.84
N GLY A 107 13.23 -5.98 -7.76
CA GLY A 107 12.62 -5.28 -6.63
C GLY A 107 12.84 -3.77 -6.62
N GLY A 108 13.07 -3.17 -7.79
CA GLY A 108 13.18 -1.71 -7.95
C GLY A 108 11.85 -1.01 -8.23
N GLY A 109 11.89 0.32 -8.36
CA GLY A 109 10.71 1.15 -8.59
C GLY A 109 9.77 1.21 -7.39
N ARG A 110 8.50 1.55 -7.61
CA ARG A 110 7.48 1.54 -6.56
C ARG A 110 7.12 0.11 -6.14
N ARG A 111 6.62 -0.06 -4.91
CA ARG A 111 6.28 -1.35 -4.32
C ARG A 111 4.91 -1.38 -3.64
N LEU A 112 4.09 -2.38 -4.00
CA LEU A 112 2.86 -2.74 -3.26
C LEU A 112 3.09 -4.00 -2.42
N ILE A 113 2.51 -4.05 -1.23
CA ILE A 113 2.68 -5.16 -0.27
C ILE A 113 1.30 -5.61 0.25
N PHE A 114 0.99 -6.89 0.11
CA PHE A 114 -0.32 -7.49 0.39
C PHE A 114 -0.20 -8.71 1.30
N SER A 115 -1.22 -8.98 2.12
CA SER A 115 -1.34 -10.20 2.93
C SER A 115 -2.77 -10.68 3.13
N ASP A 116 -3.75 -10.04 2.48
CA ASP A 116 -5.15 -10.41 2.54
C ASP A 116 -5.57 -11.10 1.24
N TYR A 117 -5.91 -12.39 1.34
CA TYR A 117 -6.29 -13.21 0.19
C TYR A 117 -7.62 -12.75 -0.42
N TYR A 118 -7.52 -11.74 -1.29
CA TYR A 118 -8.59 -11.05 -1.96
C TYR A 118 -8.07 -10.45 -3.28
N TRP A 119 -8.90 -10.42 -4.32
CA TRP A 119 -8.54 -9.82 -5.61
C TRP A 119 -8.54 -8.29 -5.57
N HIS A 120 -7.35 -7.71 -5.42
CA HIS A 120 -7.10 -6.28 -5.50
C HIS A 120 -6.86 -5.84 -6.94
N ASN A 121 -7.61 -4.86 -7.42
CA ASN A 121 -7.39 -4.24 -8.73
C ASN A 121 -6.22 -3.26 -8.63
N LEU A 122 -5.16 -3.49 -9.40
CA LEU A 122 -3.92 -2.71 -9.34
C LEU A 122 -4.10 -1.27 -9.83
N ASN A 123 -5.08 -1.05 -10.73
CA ASN A 123 -5.52 0.27 -11.17
C ASN A 123 -5.97 1.18 -10.02
N GLU A 124 -6.58 0.63 -8.96
CA GLU A 124 -7.00 1.41 -7.80
C GLU A 124 -5.80 2.02 -7.06
N TYR A 125 -4.62 1.45 -7.23
CA TYR A 125 -3.38 1.92 -6.63
C TYR A 125 -2.51 2.73 -7.62
N GLY A 126 -2.98 3.03 -8.83
CA GLY A 126 -2.15 3.64 -9.87
C GLY A 126 -0.96 2.74 -10.27
N PHE A 127 -1.20 1.42 -10.30
CA PHE A 127 -0.20 0.36 -10.50
C PHE A 127 -0.64 -0.67 -11.56
N ASN A 128 -1.65 -0.33 -12.38
CA ASN A 128 -2.11 -1.22 -13.45
C ASN A 128 -1.01 -1.47 -14.46
N ASP A 129 -0.78 -2.73 -14.83
CA ASP A 129 0.18 -3.08 -15.88
C ASP A 129 1.58 -2.52 -15.57
N GLN A 130 2.01 -2.61 -14.30
CA GLN A 130 3.35 -2.13 -13.90
C GLN A 130 4.18 -3.16 -13.16
N THR A 131 3.61 -4.33 -12.85
CA THR A 131 4.38 -5.34 -12.12
C THR A 131 5.45 -5.91 -13.04
N SER A 132 6.72 -5.73 -12.66
CA SER A 132 7.89 -6.24 -13.38
C SER A 132 8.68 -7.28 -12.57
N SER A 133 8.53 -7.29 -11.24
CA SER A 133 9.09 -8.33 -10.36
C SER A 133 8.23 -8.51 -9.12
N TRP A 134 8.41 -9.62 -8.40
CA TRP A 134 7.62 -9.92 -7.20
C TRP A 134 8.38 -10.83 -6.24
N ARG A 135 7.92 -10.86 -4.99
CA ARG A 135 8.33 -11.84 -3.99
C ARG A 135 7.19 -12.19 -3.06
N ASN A 136 6.94 -13.49 -2.89
CA ASN A 136 5.97 -14.01 -1.95
C ASN A 136 6.70 -14.67 -0.77
N ARG A 137 6.46 -14.14 0.43
CA ARG A 137 7.03 -14.62 1.70
C ARG A 137 5.95 -15.15 2.63
N GLN A 138 4.78 -15.48 2.09
CA GLN A 138 3.78 -16.26 2.80
C GLN A 138 4.24 -17.71 2.86
N SER A 139 4.06 -18.34 4.02
CA SER A 139 4.64 -19.65 4.32
C SER A 139 3.97 -20.81 3.59
N ASN A 140 2.68 -20.67 3.28
CA ASN A 140 1.82 -21.75 2.77
C ASN A 140 0.67 -21.21 1.90
N SER A 141 0.77 -19.97 1.41
CA SER A 141 -0.25 -19.33 0.59
C SER A 141 0.32 -18.95 -0.77
N TYR A 142 -0.36 -19.38 -1.82
CA TYR A 142 -0.12 -18.89 -3.16
C TYR A 142 -0.68 -17.48 -3.28
N ALA A 143 0.06 -16.62 -3.98
CA ALA A 143 -0.53 -15.42 -4.55
C ALA A 143 -0.79 -15.65 -6.05
N TRP A 144 -1.53 -14.73 -6.66
CA TRP A 144 -1.91 -14.81 -8.07
C TRP A 144 -1.84 -13.43 -8.69
N LEU A 145 -1.32 -13.36 -9.91
CA LEU A 145 -1.49 -12.20 -10.79
C LEU A 145 -2.49 -12.58 -11.87
N ALA A 146 -3.37 -11.66 -12.22
CA ALA A 146 -4.31 -11.83 -13.31
C ALA A 146 -4.19 -10.68 -14.31
N ARG A 147 -4.40 -11.02 -15.59
CA ARG A 147 -4.36 -10.08 -16.71
C ARG A 147 -5.33 -8.94 -16.51
N ASP A 148 -6.56 -9.28 -16.12
CA ASP A 148 -7.68 -8.36 -16.04
C ASP A 148 -8.05 -8.11 -14.58
N GLU A 149 -8.85 -7.08 -14.33
CA GLU A 149 -9.35 -6.75 -13.00
C GLU A 149 -10.23 -7.89 -12.42
N GLY A 150 -10.22 -8.02 -11.09
CA GLY A 150 -11.05 -9.00 -10.36
C GLY A 150 -10.64 -10.46 -10.53
N GLY A 151 -9.40 -10.75 -10.90
CA GLY A 151 -8.92 -12.12 -11.10
C GLY A 151 -9.31 -12.75 -12.43
N ASN A 152 -9.72 -11.95 -13.41
CA ASN A 152 -10.18 -12.43 -14.71
C ASN A 152 -9.03 -12.55 -15.73
N GLY A 153 -9.30 -13.27 -16.83
CA GLY A 153 -8.35 -13.46 -17.92
C GLY A 153 -7.30 -14.53 -17.62
N GLY A 154 -6.12 -14.38 -18.23
CA GLY A 154 -4.97 -15.24 -17.95
C GLY A 154 -4.45 -15.01 -16.53
N THR A 155 -3.89 -16.04 -15.90
CA THR A 155 -3.34 -15.95 -14.54
C THR A 155 -1.94 -16.55 -14.44
N ILE A 156 -1.16 -16.04 -13.48
CA ILE A 156 0.15 -16.56 -13.11
C ILE A 156 0.12 -16.87 -11.62
N SER A 157 0.52 -18.08 -11.25
CA SER A 157 0.68 -18.46 -9.86
C SER A 157 2.00 -17.94 -9.28
N ILE A 158 1.93 -17.44 -8.06
CA ILE A 158 3.06 -16.95 -7.28
C ILE A 158 3.22 -17.88 -6.09
N SER A 159 4.15 -18.83 -6.21
CA SER A 159 4.38 -19.87 -5.20
C SER A 159 4.79 -19.30 -3.82
N PRO A 160 4.41 -19.95 -2.72
CA PRO A 160 4.89 -19.59 -1.38
C PRO A 160 6.42 -19.55 -1.30
N ASN A 161 6.96 -18.63 -0.50
CA ASN A 161 8.41 -18.47 -0.27
C ASN A 161 9.29 -18.38 -1.53
N SER A 162 8.73 -17.87 -2.63
CA SER A 162 9.42 -17.73 -3.91
C SER A 162 9.50 -16.27 -4.36
N TYR A 163 10.24 -16.02 -5.44
CA TYR A 163 10.34 -14.70 -6.05
C TYR A 163 10.57 -14.84 -7.55
N SER A 164 10.25 -13.79 -8.29
CA SER A 164 10.75 -13.57 -9.64
C SER A 164 11.36 -12.18 -9.72
N SER A 165 12.62 -12.09 -10.15
CA SER A 165 13.31 -10.82 -10.33
C SER A 165 12.97 -10.13 -11.66
N ASN A 166 12.30 -10.82 -12.59
CA ASN A 166 11.86 -10.28 -13.87
C ASN A 166 10.70 -11.14 -14.42
N LEU A 167 9.62 -10.52 -14.89
CA LEU A 167 8.44 -11.23 -15.39
C LEU A 167 8.49 -11.62 -16.89
N GLY A 168 9.52 -11.20 -17.62
CA GLY A 168 9.75 -11.56 -19.01
C GLY A 168 8.59 -11.16 -19.91
N ALA A 169 7.99 -12.13 -20.60
CA ALA A 169 6.82 -11.90 -21.46
C ALA A 169 5.57 -11.40 -20.71
N TYR A 170 5.56 -11.52 -19.37
CA TYR A 170 4.49 -11.03 -18.50
C TYR A 170 4.88 -9.75 -17.75
N ASN A 171 5.93 -9.04 -18.20
CA ASN A 171 6.26 -7.72 -17.66
C ASN A 171 5.09 -6.76 -17.91
N ASP A 172 4.73 -5.95 -16.90
CA ASP A 172 3.75 -4.87 -17.06
C ASP A 172 2.41 -5.38 -17.63
N TRP A 173 1.99 -6.56 -17.16
CA TRP A 173 0.83 -7.28 -17.72
C TRP A 173 -0.34 -7.46 -16.75
N ALA A 174 -0.06 -7.43 -15.45
CA ALA A 174 -1.06 -7.75 -14.44
C ALA A 174 -1.91 -6.50 -14.11
N SER A 175 -3.23 -6.68 -14.11
CA SER A 175 -4.20 -5.68 -13.65
C SER A 175 -4.83 -6.01 -12.29
N SER A 176 -4.68 -7.24 -11.77
CA SER A 176 -5.09 -7.57 -10.40
C SER A 176 -4.20 -8.61 -9.72
N VAL A 177 -4.25 -8.62 -8.38
CA VAL A 177 -3.50 -9.54 -7.52
C VAL A 177 -4.39 -10.12 -6.41
N ALA A 178 -4.23 -11.39 -6.09
CA ALA A 178 -4.70 -11.99 -4.85
C ALA A 178 -3.52 -12.53 -4.05
N ALA A 179 -3.36 -12.12 -2.81
CA ALA A 179 -2.17 -12.43 -2.01
C ALA A 179 -2.51 -12.62 -0.53
#